data_AF-A0A317SQL2-F1
#
_entry.id   AF-A0A317SQL2-F1
#
_cell.length_a   1.000
_cell.length_b   1.000
_cell.length_c   1.000
_cell.angle_alpha   90.00
_cell.angle_beta   90.00
_cell.angle_gamma   90.00
#
_symmetry.space_group_name_H-M   'P 1'
#
loop_
_entity.id
_entity.type
_entity.pdbx_description
1 polymer ?
#
loop_
_entity_poly.entity_id
_entity_poly.type
_entity_poly.pdbx_seq_one_letter_code
_entity_poly.pdbx_strand_id
1 'polypeptide(L)'
;MDVFTDVEAESFRTGLPPFRRPTGTKSGSEFCIAVTSGEGQILTALYSILVTLLFAVCWKLLGIIVMSLSTPDYKNILRCIALVGFWNAREPAGATNFILGYLSQLRPTQRDKTKGIRRPAVALLMLGVVWLLATNAASIMGASKLVVGDVAPANPNKVYVPKLGGTASADLMRLQALRAPATLRSLGSAEAAGNDHTMRKRVLFNANIPSGDSPKYFTYKYTVKAQDMGLQKWHDLQQEVSGRCEVNSTWFWRTEEGEDLDVYRPWGLENKTVNVAYDGERKTAPRATAILFPYTDAKFLEHQAAEHQYGIIAHSSHRASHRPGTDPWYETESFTPSENDTDAQIVDPASNRVKGGRPALSCTQKDVWSYNGKRFKNIFELTFDKSFNFPDGWSTHLQLDFSRPRVFDVINSAGSSSLVSSTTFVGGRFDAETSTIEKDMIRLFTATWISSAHTFRNMLMVSQDQNIPNAARNEAGQPQAGVDLFVVSTPQVATLRLTVLVAVPALLVFSLSALWILECCGKYPCGKRPAWYKRTLFAEGAYQLARAQAPGIFTDPERMGKVVQDCADRIPELNPPNPTEG
;
A
#
# COMPACT_ATOMS: atom_id res chain seq x y z
N MET A 1 -2.76 5.86 0.01
CA MET A 1 -2.12 6.73 -0.99
C MET A 1 -2.63 8.14 -0.72
N ASP A 2 -1.75 9.13 -0.72
CA ASP A 2 -2.15 10.54 -0.63
C ASP A 2 -2.94 10.89 -1.90
N VAL A 3 -4.11 11.50 -1.72
CA VAL A 3 -5.09 11.69 -2.79
C VAL A 3 -4.75 12.91 -3.66
N PHE A 4 -3.94 13.85 -3.15
CA PHE A 4 -3.95 15.22 -3.69
C PHE A 4 -2.72 15.61 -4.50
N THR A 5 -1.57 14.98 -4.31
CA THR A 5 -0.37 15.24 -5.14
C THR A 5 0.52 14.01 -5.18
N ASP A 6 1.13 13.78 -6.33
CA ASP A 6 2.08 12.69 -6.52
C ASP A 6 3.52 13.19 -6.48
N VAL A 7 4.48 12.27 -6.37
CA VAL A 7 5.89 12.59 -6.53
C VAL A 7 6.26 12.79 -8.01
N GLU A 8 7.19 13.70 -8.29
CA GLU A 8 7.72 13.88 -9.64
C GLU A 8 8.41 12.59 -10.13
N ALA A 9 8.33 12.31 -11.43
CA ALA A 9 8.87 11.08 -12.03
C ALA A 9 10.38 10.89 -11.75
N GLU A 10 11.12 11.99 -11.60
CA GLU A 10 12.55 11.98 -11.29
C GLU A 10 12.87 11.74 -9.81
N SER A 11 11.88 11.79 -8.91
CA SER A 11 12.06 11.62 -7.46
C SER A 11 12.15 10.16 -7.01
N PHE A 12 11.92 9.21 -7.90
CA PHE A 12 12.06 7.78 -7.64
C PHE A 12 12.86 7.08 -8.74
N ARG A 13 13.35 5.88 -8.46
CA ARG A 13 14.12 5.08 -9.41
C ARG A 13 13.30 3.90 -9.92
N THR A 14 13.37 3.66 -11.22
CA THR A 14 12.85 2.45 -11.87
C THR A 14 14.01 1.61 -12.42
N GLY A 15 13.74 0.35 -12.72
CA GLY A 15 14.71 -0.62 -13.21
C GLY A 15 15.64 -1.15 -12.12
N LEU A 16 16.86 -1.51 -12.53
CA LEU A 16 17.92 -1.99 -11.64
C LEU A 16 18.61 -0.81 -10.94
N PRO A 17 19.15 -1.01 -9.72
CA PRO A 17 19.18 -2.25 -8.94
C PRO A 17 17.86 -2.59 -8.23
N PRO A 18 17.63 -3.86 -7.84
CA PRO A 18 16.47 -4.22 -7.03
C PRO A 18 16.53 -3.57 -5.64
N PHE A 19 15.37 -3.39 -5.03
CA PHE A 19 15.22 -2.76 -3.73
C PHE A 19 14.39 -3.63 -2.77
N ARG A 20 14.43 -3.29 -1.48
CA ARG A 20 13.66 -3.99 -0.45
C ARG A 20 12.39 -3.23 -0.16
N ARG A 21 11.24 -3.81 -0.52
CA ARG A 21 9.94 -3.26 -0.16
C ARG A 21 9.58 -3.66 1.28
N PRO A 22 9.16 -2.72 2.15
CA PRO A 22 8.60 -3.06 3.45
C PRO A 22 7.21 -3.73 3.30
N THR A 23 7.00 -4.86 3.97
CA THR A 23 5.75 -5.64 3.92
C THR A 23 4.95 -5.64 5.21
N GLY A 24 5.52 -5.17 6.32
CA GLY A 24 4.86 -5.21 7.64
C GLY A 24 4.78 -6.59 8.28
N THR A 25 5.35 -7.61 7.65
CA THR A 25 5.39 -9.00 8.14
C THR A 25 6.71 -9.27 8.87
N LYS A 26 6.76 -10.33 9.70
CA LYS A 26 7.98 -10.74 10.44
C LYS A 26 9.21 -11.04 9.55
N SER A 27 9.01 -11.24 8.24
CA SER A 27 10.10 -11.38 7.24
C SER A 27 10.75 -10.04 6.86
N GLY A 28 10.21 -8.90 7.30
CA GLY A 28 10.80 -7.56 7.27
C GLY A 28 10.79 -6.86 5.92
N SER A 29 11.01 -7.57 4.80
CA SER A 29 11.03 -6.98 3.45
C SER A 29 10.98 -8.04 2.34
N GLU A 30 10.56 -7.63 1.14
CA GLU A 30 10.62 -8.44 -0.09
C GLU A 30 11.48 -7.75 -1.15
N PHE A 31 12.30 -8.53 -1.88
CA PHE A 31 13.08 -8.01 -3.01
C PHE A 31 12.19 -7.75 -4.22
N CYS A 32 12.23 -6.51 -4.70
CA CYS A 32 11.40 -6.02 -5.77
C CYS A 32 12.20 -5.20 -6.78
N ILE A 33 11.61 -5.02 -7.96
CA ILE A 33 12.05 -4.06 -8.98
C ILE A 33 10.88 -3.13 -9.27
N ALA A 34 11.14 -1.83 -9.37
CA ALA A 34 10.12 -0.86 -9.76
C ALA A 34 10.21 -0.66 -11.26
N VAL A 35 9.08 -0.73 -11.97
CA VAL A 35 8.99 -0.37 -13.39
C VAL A 35 7.91 0.69 -13.55
N THR A 36 7.84 1.33 -14.71
CA THR A 36 6.70 2.22 -14.98
C THR A 36 5.40 1.42 -14.98
N SER A 37 4.28 2.06 -14.62
CA SER A 37 2.98 1.36 -14.55
C SER A 37 2.59 0.72 -15.89
N GLY A 38 2.90 1.38 -17.01
CA GLY A 38 2.72 0.84 -18.36
C GLY A 38 3.55 -0.41 -18.64
N GLU A 39 4.85 -0.40 -18.32
CA GLU A 39 5.71 -1.59 -18.43
C GLU A 39 5.23 -2.72 -17.53
N GLY A 40 4.75 -2.40 -16.32
CA GLY A 40 4.17 -3.35 -15.38
C GLY A 40 2.97 -4.09 -15.95
N GLN A 41 2.08 -3.41 -16.66
CA GLN A 41 0.94 -4.02 -17.34
C GLN A 41 1.38 -4.96 -18.47
N ILE A 42 2.35 -4.54 -19.28
CA ILE A 42 2.91 -5.37 -20.37
C ILE A 42 3.56 -6.64 -19.78
N LEU A 43 4.36 -6.49 -18.73
CA LEU A 43 5.01 -7.62 -18.05
C LEU A 43 3.98 -8.56 -17.40
N THR A 44 2.91 -8.03 -16.82
CA THR A 44 1.83 -8.85 -16.25
C THR A 44 1.15 -9.71 -17.31
N ALA A 45 0.87 -9.12 -18.49
CA ALA A 45 0.31 -9.86 -19.62
C ALA A 45 1.29 -10.94 -20.13
N LEU A 46 2.57 -10.60 -20.29
CA LEU A 46 3.61 -11.55 -20.68
C LEU A 46 3.72 -12.71 -19.70
N TYR A 47 3.69 -12.45 -18.39
CA TYR A 47 3.77 -13.50 -17.37
C TYR A 47 2.53 -14.39 -17.35
N SER A 48 1.34 -13.84 -17.67
CA SER A 48 0.15 -14.68 -17.86
C SER A 48 0.37 -15.70 -18.98
N ILE A 49 0.99 -15.29 -20.10
CA ILE A 49 1.33 -16.19 -21.22
C ILE A 49 2.37 -17.23 -20.78
N LEU A 50 3.43 -16.80 -20.09
CA LEU A 50 4.49 -17.72 -19.62
C LEU A 50 3.94 -18.78 -18.66
N VAL A 51 3.04 -18.41 -17.74
CA VAL A 51 2.40 -19.37 -16.84
C VAL A 51 1.50 -20.33 -17.61
N THR A 52 0.71 -19.86 -18.58
CA THR A 52 -0.10 -20.74 -19.44
C THR A 52 0.77 -21.72 -20.22
N LEU A 53 1.90 -21.26 -20.79
CA LEU A 53 2.86 -22.12 -21.47
C LEU A 53 3.48 -23.16 -20.52
N LEU A 54 3.83 -22.76 -19.30
CA LEU A 54 4.36 -23.67 -18.28
C LEU A 54 3.38 -24.80 -18.00
N PHE A 55 2.10 -24.49 -17.81
CA PHE A 55 1.06 -25.51 -17.60
C PHE A 55 0.84 -26.41 -18.82
N ALA A 56 0.96 -25.88 -20.04
CA ALA A 56 0.90 -26.67 -21.27
C ALA A 56 2.07 -27.66 -21.39
N VAL A 57 3.29 -27.24 -21.01
CA VAL A 57 4.47 -28.12 -20.98
C VAL A 57 4.32 -29.16 -19.87
N CYS A 58 3.88 -28.78 -18.68
CA CYS A 58 3.60 -29.70 -17.58
C CYS A 58 2.53 -30.75 -17.96
N TRP A 59 1.49 -30.36 -18.70
CA TRP A 59 0.49 -31.28 -19.23
C TRP A 59 1.12 -32.34 -20.14
N LYS A 60 2.01 -31.93 -21.05
CA LYS A 60 2.74 -32.85 -21.94
C LYS A 60 3.66 -33.80 -21.17
N LEU A 61 4.42 -33.30 -20.21
CA LEU A 61 5.28 -34.11 -19.36
C LEU A 61 4.46 -35.14 -18.57
N LEU A 62 3.34 -34.73 -17.98
CA LEU A 62 2.43 -35.63 -17.27
C LEU A 62 1.88 -36.71 -18.20
N GLY A 63 1.48 -36.35 -19.42
CA GLY A 63 1.03 -37.29 -20.44
C GLY A 63 2.07 -38.36 -20.78
N ILE A 64 3.34 -37.95 -20.94
CA ILE A 64 4.45 -38.90 -21.19
C ILE A 64 4.60 -39.87 -20.01
N ILE A 65 4.58 -39.37 -18.77
CA ILE A 65 4.71 -40.18 -17.55
C ILE A 65 3.55 -41.17 -17.44
N VAL A 66 2.31 -40.71 -17.60
CA VAL A 66 1.12 -41.58 -17.49
C VAL A 66 1.13 -42.65 -18.57
N MET A 67 1.50 -42.29 -19.81
CA MET A 67 1.62 -43.25 -20.91
C MET A 67 2.78 -44.23 -20.74
N SER A 68 3.85 -43.86 -20.02
CA SER A 68 4.96 -44.79 -19.72
C SER A 68 4.60 -45.77 -18.61
N LEU A 69 3.83 -45.33 -17.60
CA LEU A 69 3.45 -46.14 -16.43
C LEU A 69 2.21 -47.00 -16.68
N SER A 70 1.32 -46.59 -17.59
CA SER A 70 0.12 -47.37 -17.91
C SER A 70 0.50 -48.54 -18.82
N THR A 71 0.48 -49.76 -18.28
CA THR A 71 0.53 -50.99 -19.09
C THR A 71 -0.83 -51.19 -19.77
N PRO A 72 -0.89 -51.25 -21.11
CA PRO A 72 -2.14 -51.50 -21.81
C PRO A 72 -2.58 -52.94 -21.55
N ASP A 73 -3.56 -53.13 -20.67
CA ASP A 73 -4.42 -54.32 -20.72
C ASP A 73 -5.39 -54.13 -21.88
N TYR A 74 -5.04 -54.67 -23.05
CA TYR A 74 -5.74 -54.50 -24.33
C TYR A 74 -7.18 -55.03 -24.37
N LYS A 75 -7.66 -55.68 -23.31
CA LYS A 75 -9.01 -56.27 -23.22
C LYS A 75 -10.16 -55.24 -23.36
N ASN A 76 -9.90 -53.93 -23.36
CA ASN A 76 -10.90 -52.90 -23.64
C ASN A 76 -10.36 -51.82 -24.59
N ILE A 77 -10.34 -52.10 -25.89
CA ILE A 77 -9.81 -51.18 -26.93
C ILE A 77 -10.47 -49.80 -26.88
N LEU A 78 -11.78 -49.73 -26.57
CA LEU A 78 -12.52 -48.48 -26.37
C LEU A 78 -12.02 -47.65 -25.17
N ARG A 79 -11.57 -48.27 -24.08
CA ARG A 79 -10.93 -47.55 -22.97
C ARG A 79 -9.54 -47.03 -23.39
N CYS A 80 -8.80 -47.80 -24.18
CA CYS A 80 -7.51 -47.39 -24.71
C CYS A 80 -7.64 -46.17 -25.63
N ILE A 81 -8.63 -46.13 -26.53
CA ILE A 81 -8.87 -44.99 -27.43
C ILE A 81 -9.11 -43.68 -26.65
N ALA A 82 -9.96 -43.73 -25.62
CA ALA A 82 -10.24 -42.56 -24.79
C ALA A 82 -9.00 -42.07 -24.04
N LEU A 83 -8.24 -43.00 -23.46
CA LEU A 83 -7.01 -42.70 -22.71
C LEU A 83 -5.92 -42.11 -23.62
N VAL A 84 -5.69 -42.75 -24.77
CA VAL A 84 -4.73 -42.34 -25.80
C VAL A 84 -5.07 -40.97 -26.36
N GLY A 85 -6.34 -40.74 -26.73
CA GLY A 85 -6.72 -39.45 -27.30
C GLY A 85 -6.72 -38.31 -26.27
N PHE A 86 -6.98 -38.61 -25.00
CA PHE A 86 -6.89 -37.63 -23.92
C PHE A 86 -5.46 -37.17 -23.67
N TRP A 87 -4.52 -38.10 -23.47
CA TRP A 87 -3.13 -37.75 -23.14
C TRP A 87 -2.33 -37.23 -24.34
N ASN A 88 -2.73 -37.54 -25.57
CA ASN A 88 -2.10 -36.99 -26.77
C ASN A 88 -2.63 -35.63 -27.21
N ALA A 89 -3.75 -35.18 -26.65
CA ALA A 89 -4.22 -33.83 -26.90
C ALA A 89 -3.10 -32.82 -26.61
N ARG A 90 -2.95 -31.84 -27.51
CA ARG A 90 -1.90 -30.81 -27.39
C ARG A 90 -2.08 -29.93 -26.17
N GLU A 91 -3.33 -29.72 -25.77
CA GLU A 91 -3.72 -28.85 -24.67
C GLU A 91 -4.96 -29.43 -23.95
N PRO A 92 -5.21 -29.01 -22.69
CA PRO A 92 -6.35 -29.48 -21.90
C PRO A 92 -7.70 -29.25 -22.56
N ALA A 93 -7.89 -28.11 -23.25
CA ALA A 93 -9.12 -27.81 -23.98
C ALA A 93 -9.38 -28.83 -25.10
N GLY A 94 -8.33 -29.20 -25.84
CA GLY A 94 -8.41 -30.25 -26.85
C GLY A 94 -8.75 -31.62 -26.25
N ALA A 95 -8.21 -31.94 -25.07
CA ALA A 95 -8.50 -33.19 -24.36
C ALA A 95 -9.97 -33.27 -23.91
N THR A 96 -10.48 -32.17 -23.32
CA THR A 96 -11.87 -32.03 -22.90
C THR A 96 -12.82 -32.15 -24.10
N ASN A 97 -12.57 -31.43 -25.19
CA ASN A 97 -13.39 -31.49 -26.41
C ASN A 97 -13.38 -32.90 -27.03
N PHE A 98 -12.22 -33.56 -27.06
CA PHE A 98 -12.10 -34.93 -27.55
C PHE A 98 -12.96 -35.91 -26.72
N ILE A 99 -12.85 -35.87 -25.39
CA ILE A 99 -13.63 -36.75 -24.51
C ILE A 99 -15.13 -36.41 -24.54
N LEU A 100 -15.50 -35.14 -24.67
CA LEU A 100 -16.89 -34.73 -24.80
C LEU A 100 -17.50 -35.28 -26.10
N GLY A 101 -16.78 -35.18 -27.21
CA GLY A 101 -17.14 -35.80 -28.49
C GLY A 101 -17.29 -37.31 -28.35
N TYR A 102 -16.30 -37.97 -27.75
CA TYR A 102 -16.32 -39.41 -27.49
C TYR A 102 -17.53 -39.85 -26.63
N LEU A 103 -17.85 -39.12 -25.56
CA LEU A 103 -19.01 -39.39 -24.71
C LEU A 103 -20.34 -39.15 -25.43
N SER A 104 -20.40 -38.17 -26.35
CA SER A 104 -21.59 -37.92 -27.15
C SER A 104 -21.87 -39.07 -28.12
N GLN A 105 -20.82 -39.64 -28.72
CA GLN A 105 -20.90 -40.81 -29.62
C GLN A 105 -21.26 -42.10 -28.90
N LEU A 106 -21.03 -42.19 -27.58
CA LEU A 106 -21.44 -43.33 -26.74
C LEU A 106 -22.90 -43.23 -26.24
N ARG A 107 -23.63 -42.13 -26.49
CA ARG A 107 -25.05 -41.99 -26.12
C ARG A 107 -26.01 -43.00 -26.75
N PRO A 108 -25.91 -43.37 -28.05
CA PRO A 108 -26.85 -44.28 -28.69
C PRO A 108 -26.66 -45.76 -28.28
N THR A 109 -25.59 -46.10 -27.56
CA THR A 109 -25.25 -47.48 -27.18
C THR A 109 -25.90 -47.87 -25.84
N GLN A 110 -26.40 -49.11 -25.73
CA GLN A 110 -27.12 -49.61 -24.55
C GLN A 110 -26.30 -49.47 -23.24
N ARG A 111 -26.93 -48.90 -22.19
CA ARG A 111 -26.27 -48.36 -20.99
C ARG A 111 -25.55 -49.41 -20.12
N ASP A 112 -26.00 -50.67 -20.14
CA ASP A 112 -25.41 -51.74 -19.35
C ASP A 112 -24.10 -52.29 -19.93
N LYS A 113 -23.97 -52.32 -21.26
CA LYS A 113 -22.71 -52.74 -21.93
C LYS A 113 -21.60 -51.69 -21.84
N THR A 114 -21.95 -50.42 -21.66
CA THR A 114 -20.99 -49.29 -21.70
C THR A 114 -20.61 -48.73 -20.32
N LYS A 115 -21.19 -49.26 -19.22
CA LYS A 115 -20.95 -48.78 -17.84
C LYS A 115 -19.47 -48.81 -17.46
N GLY A 116 -18.73 -49.82 -17.94
CA GLY A 116 -17.29 -49.94 -17.75
C GLY A 116 -16.47 -48.86 -18.49
N ILE A 117 -16.96 -48.32 -19.61
CA ILE A 117 -16.22 -47.36 -20.46
C ILE A 117 -16.60 -45.92 -20.09
N ARG A 118 -17.87 -45.70 -19.76
CA ARG A 118 -18.40 -44.36 -19.47
C ARG A 118 -17.85 -43.74 -18.19
N ARG A 119 -17.69 -44.52 -17.11
CA ARG A 119 -17.12 -44.04 -15.84
C ARG A 119 -15.69 -43.48 -15.98
N PRO A 120 -14.71 -44.21 -16.56
CA PRO A 120 -13.36 -43.67 -16.75
C PRO A 120 -13.33 -42.51 -17.75
N ALA A 121 -14.14 -42.51 -18.81
CA ALA A 121 -14.24 -41.37 -19.73
C ALA A 121 -14.77 -40.11 -19.03
N VAL A 122 -15.76 -40.23 -18.12
CA VAL A 122 -16.22 -39.11 -17.30
C VAL A 122 -15.13 -38.65 -16.32
N ALA A 123 -14.36 -39.56 -15.72
CA ALA A 123 -13.23 -39.19 -14.86
C ALA A 123 -12.15 -38.41 -15.63
N LEU A 124 -11.82 -38.83 -16.85
CA LEU A 124 -10.90 -38.10 -17.74
C LEU A 124 -11.48 -36.73 -18.13
N LEU A 125 -12.78 -36.63 -18.42
CA LEU A 125 -13.44 -35.35 -18.69
C LEU A 125 -13.29 -34.39 -17.50
N MET A 126 -13.56 -34.88 -16.29
CA MET A 126 -13.41 -34.07 -15.08
C MET A 126 -11.96 -33.62 -14.89
N LEU A 127 -10.98 -34.51 -15.11
CA LEU A 127 -9.57 -34.16 -15.03
C LEU A 127 -9.19 -33.08 -16.06
N GLY A 128 -9.64 -33.20 -17.31
CA GLY A 128 -9.37 -32.21 -18.36
C GLY A 128 -10.00 -30.85 -18.05
N VAL A 129 -11.23 -30.83 -17.54
CA VAL A 129 -11.91 -29.61 -17.10
C VAL A 129 -11.18 -28.98 -15.90
N VAL A 130 -10.82 -29.76 -14.89
CA VAL A 130 -10.08 -29.27 -13.71
C VAL A 130 -8.73 -28.69 -14.14
N TRP A 131 -8.00 -29.35 -15.04
CA TRP A 131 -6.71 -28.86 -15.51
C TRP A 131 -6.86 -27.58 -16.35
N LEU A 132 -7.88 -27.49 -17.21
CA LEU A 132 -8.19 -26.29 -17.98
C LEU A 132 -8.50 -25.10 -17.05
N LEU A 133 -9.36 -25.32 -16.06
CA LEU A 133 -9.69 -24.31 -15.05
C LEU A 133 -8.45 -23.93 -14.23
N ALA A 134 -7.64 -24.90 -13.83
CA ALA A 134 -6.40 -24.67 -13.10
C ALA A 134 -5.40 -23.85 -13.92
N THR A 135 -5.28 -24.12 -15.23
CA THR A 135 -4.39 -23.37 -16.14
C THR A 135 -4.82 -21.91 -16.25
N ASN A 136 -6.12 -21.67 -16.50
CA ASN A 136 -6.66 -20.31 -16.58
C ASN A 136 -6.53 -19.58 -15.24
N ALA A 137 -6.93 -20.22 -14.14
CA ALA A 137 -6.83 -19.63 -12.80
C ALA A 137 -5.36 -19.33 -12.43
N ALA A 138 -4.44 -20.25 -12.70
CA ALA A 138 -3.02 -20.06 -12.42
C ALA A 138 -2.40 -18.95 -13.27
N SER A 139 -2.83 -18.77 -14.53
CA SER A 139 -2.33 -17.68 -15.38
C SER A 139 -2.71 -16.30 -14.82
N ILE A 140 -3.98 -16.13 -14.42
CA ILE A 140 -4.49 -14.90 -13.81
C ILE A 140 -3.86 -14.67 -12.44
N MET A 141 -3.87 -15.70 -11.58
CA MET A 141 -3.32 -15.60 -10.23
C MET A 141 -1.80 -15.40 -10.26
N GLY A 142 -1.08 -16.13 -11.09
CA GLY A 142 0.37 -16.03 -11.24
C GLY A 142 0.81 -14.65 -11.70
N ALA A 143 0.14 -14.10 -12.71
CA ALA A 143 0.34 -12.73 -13.16
C ALA A 143 0.02 -11.72 -12.05
N SER A 144 -1.08 -11.90 -11.32
CA SER A 144 -1.44 -11.02 -10.19
C SER A 144 -0.44 -11.06 -9.02
N LYS A 145 0.34 -12.14 -8.89
CA LYS A 145 1.40 -12.24 -7.87
C LYS A 145 2.69 -11.53 -8.28
N LEU A 146 2.83 -11.15 -9.55
CA LEU A 146 3.99 -10.42 -10.05
C LEU A 146 3.98 -8.98 -9.53
N VAL A 147 2.87 -8.26 -9.70
CA VAL A 147 2.71 -6.89 -9.20
C VAL A 147 2.25 -6.93 -7.75
N VAL A 148 3.03 -6.34 -6.84
CA VAL A 148 2.73 -6.38 -5.40
C VAL A 148 2.14 -5.05 -4.92
N GLY A 149 2.29 -3.97 -5.68
CA GLY A 149 1.81 -2.63 -5.35
C GLY A 149 2.55 -1.55 -6.13
N ASP A 150 2.42 -0.31 -5.67
CA ASP A 150 2.81 0.88 -6.44
C ASP A 150 3.83 1.69 -5.64
N VAL A 151 4.98 1.07 -5.35
CA VAL A 151 6.10 1.67 -4.61
C VAL A 151 7.41 1.60 -5.39
N ALA A 152 8.21 2.66 -5.28
CA ALA A 152 9.54 2.74 -5.87
C ALA A 152 10.57 3.26 -4.86
N PRO A 153 11.83 2.84 -4.94
CA PRO A 153 12.90 3.39 -4.12
C PRO A 153 13.11 4.86 -4.47
N ALA A 154 13.42 5.67 -3.46
CA ALA A 154 13.72 7.08 -3.65
C ALA A 154 14.93 7.29 -4.57
N ASN A 155 14.92 8.41 -5.31
CA ASN A 155 16.11 8.88 -6.01
C ASN A 155 16.99 9.69 -5.05
N PRO A 156 18.21 9.24 -4.71
CA PRO A 156 19.09 9.95 -3.78
C PRO A 156 19.41 11.38 -4.25
N ASN A 157 19.44 11.62 -5.56
CA ASN A 157 19.72 12.94 -6.12
C ASN A 157 18.59 13.95 -5.90
N LYS A 158 17.40 13.53 -5.49
CA LYS A 158 16.24 14.40 -5.24
C LYS A 158 15.90 14.55 -3.76
N VAL A 159 16.62 13.86 -2.87
CA VAL A 159 16.40 13.99 -1.42
C VAL A 159 16.90 15.34 -0.93
N TYR A 160 16.02 16.09 -0.26
CA TYR A 160 16.33 17.38 0.33
C TYR A 160 15.99 17.40 1.83
N VAL A 161 16.99 17.74 2.65
CA VAL A 161 16.86 17.92 4.09
C VAL A 161 17.47 19.28 4.46
N PRO A 162 16.69 20.25 4.94
CA PRO A 162 17.23 21.57 5.26
C PRO A 162 18.15 21.50 6.48
N LYS A 163 19.38 22.02 6.34
CA LYS A 163 20.35 22.20 7.43
C LYS A 163 20.27 23.64 7.92
N LEU A 164 19.67 23.85 9.08
CA LEU A 164 19.55 25.19 9.67
C LEU A 164 20.92 25.65 10.20
N GLY A 165 21.34 26.85 9.79
CA GLY A 165 22.59 27.50 10.24
C GLY A 165 22.44 28.34 11.51
N GLY A 166 21.20 28.53 12.02
CA GLY A 166 20.93 29.35 13.20
C GLY A 166 19.44 29.39 13.58
N THR A 167 19.13 30.16 14.63
CA THR A 167 17.76 30.37 15.17
C THR A 167 17.14 31.70 14.73
N ALA A 168 17.68 32.32 13.67
CA ALA A 168 17.16 33.57 13.16
C ALA A 168 15.70 33.43 12.70
N SER A 169 14.88 34.45 12.96
CA SER A 169 13.45 34.44 12.62
C SER A 169 13.19 34.17 11.12
N ALA A 170 14.03 34.73 10.24
CA ALA A 170 13.94 34.51 8.80
C ALA A 170 14.16 33.03 8.41
N ASP A 171 15.08 32.33 9.07
CA ASP A 171 15.35 30.92 8.79
C ASP A 171 14.21 30.02 9.29
N LEU A 172 13.61 30.38 10.43
CA LEU A 172 12.40 29.70 10.92
C LEU A 172 11.21 29.89 9.96
N MET A 173 11.01 31.10 9.45
CA MET A 173 9.96 31.37 8.46
C MET A 173 10.18 30.61 7.15
N ARG A 174 11.43 30.54 6.66
CA ARG A 174 11.77 29.74 5.48
C ARG A 174 11.51 28.26 5.72
N LEU A 175 11.91 27.72 6.86
CA LEU A 175 11.62 26.32 7.20
C LEU A 175 10.11 26.04 7.24
N GLN A 176 9.33 26.95 7.83
CA GLN A 176 7.88 26.83 7.89
C GLN A 176 7.27 26.88 6.49
N ALA A 177 7.77 27.74 5.60
CA ALA A 177 7.37 27.79 4.19
C ALA A 177 7.67 26.47 3.46
N LEU A 178 8.81 25.82 3.74
CA LEU A 178 9.13 24.50 3.18
C LEU A 178 8.20 23.39 3.68
N ARG A 179 7.72 23.49 4.93
CA ARG A 179 6.82 22.51 5.56
C ARG A 179 5.36 22.70 5.17
N ALA A 180 4.94 23.94 4.90
CA ALA A 180 3.54 24.28 4.66
C ALA A 180 2.86 23.42 3.58
N PRO A 181 3.46 23.17 2.38
CA PRO A 181 2.84 22.31 1.38
C PRO A 181 2.59 20.87 1.87
N ALA A 182 3.55 20.26 2.55
CA ALA A 182 3.41 18.92 3.11
C ALA A 182 2.31 18.86 4.19
N THR A 183 2.24 19.89 5.03
CA THR A 183 1.20 20.04 6.06
C THR A 183 -0.19 20.18 5.44
N LEU A 184 -0.36 21.05 4.45
CA LEU A 184 -1.66 21.27 3.78
C LEU A 184 -2.15 20.00 3.07
N ARG A 185 -1.25 19.21 2.47
CA ARG A 185 -1.59 17.90 1.91
C ARG A 185 -2.03 16.89 2.96
N SER A 186 -1.35 16.88 4.10
CA SER A 186 -1.70 16.00 5.22
C SER A 186 -3.07 16.36 5.78
N LEU A 187 -3.39 17.65 5.87
CA LEU A 187 -4.72 18.15 6.26
C LEU A 187 -5.79 17.79 5.23
N GLY A 188 -5.53 18.00 3.94
CA GLY A 188 -6.44 17.61 2.86
C GLY A 188 -6.73 16.11 2.89
N SER A 189 -5.69 15.28 3.07
CA SER A 189 -5.83 13.83 3.22
C SER A 189 -6.61 13.42 4.48
N ALA A 190 -6.46 14.15 5.60
CA ALA A 190 -7.25 13.93 6.82
C ALA A 190 -8.74 14.25 6.65
N GLU A 191 -9.06 15.25 5.83
CA GLU A 191 -10.44 15.61 5.47
C GLU A 191 -11.07 14.60 4.50
N ALA A 192 -10.34 14.26 3.42
CA ALA A 192 -10.79 13.27 2.45
C ALA A 192 -11.04 11.89 3.08
N ALA A 193 -10.32 11.58 4.15
CA ALA A 193 -10.49 10.35 4.92
C ALA A 193 -11.76 10.35 5.80
N GLY A 194 -12.91 10.84 5.30
CA GLY A 194 -14.22 10.90 5.96
C GLY A 194 -14.69 9.59 6.61
N ASN A 195 -15.88 9.58 7.21
CA ASN A 195 -16.37 8.61 8.22
C ASN A 195 -16.17 7.09 7.95
N ASP A 196 -15.84 6.67 6.72
CA ASP A 196 -15.56 5.27 6.34
C ASP A 196 -14.12 4.95 5.91
N HIS A 197 -13.17 5.89 5.92
CA HIS A 197 -11.80 5.65 5.46
C HIS A 197 -10.81 5.21 6.54
N THR A 198 -9.89 4.33 6.15
CA THR A 198 -8.93 3.60 7.00
C THR A 198 -7.95 4.48 7.80
N MET A 199 -7.78 5.76 7.45
CA MET A 199 -6.75 6.62 8.05
C MET A 199 -7.17 7.22 9.39
N ARG A 200 -8.44 7.66 9.56
CA ARG A 200 -8.93 8.14 10.87
C ARG A 200 -8.85 7.04 11.93
N LYS A 201 -9.08 5.78 11.54
CA LYS A 201 -8.92 4.60 12.42
C LYS A 201 -7.49 4.35 12.91
N ARG A 202 -6.48 5.05 12.35
CA ARG A 202 -5.08 4.99 12.83
C ARG A 202 -4.84 5.84 14.07
N VAL A 203 -5.74 6.79 14.34
CA VAL A 203 -5.70 7.65 15.51
C VAL A 203 -6.86 7.27 16.42
N LEU A 204 -6.54 6.76 17.61
CA LEU A 204 -7.52 6.60 18.67
C LEU A 204 -7.68 7.95 19.35
N PHE A 205 -8.87 8.54 19.26
CA PHE A 205 -9.20 9.82 19.87
C PHE A 205 -10.45 9.66 20.74
N ASN A 206 -10.39 10.10 21.99
CA ASN A 206 -11.52 10.05 22.91
C ASN A 206 -11.68 11.39 23.64
N ALA A 207 -12.89 11.95 23.57
CA ALA A 207 -13.31 13.09 24.39
C ALA A 207 -13.89 12.59 25.72
N ASN A 208 -13.52 13.23 26.84
CA ASN A 208 -14.11 12.97 28.14
C ASN A 208 -15.06 14.12 28.52
N ILE A 209 -16.33 13.78 28.73
CA ILE A 209 -17.41 14.71 29.03
C ILE A 209 -18.02 14.33 30.39
N PRO A 210 -17.49 14.85 31.51
CA PRO A 210 -18.01 14.55 32.83
C PRO A 210 -19.23 15.45 33.10
N SER A 211 -20.42 14.95 32.75
CA SER A 211 -21.72 15.45 33.20
C SER A 211 -22.15 16.87 32.75
N GLY A 212 -21.59 17.41 31.66
CA GLY A 212 -22.04 18.68 31.04
C GLY A 212 -21.93 18.65 29.51
N ASP A 213 -22.26 19.74 28.83
CA ASP A 213 -22.27 19.81 27.35
C ASP A 213 -20.87 20.02 26.72
N SER A 214 -19.82 20.15 27.52
CA SER A 214 -18.47 20.48 27.06
C SER A 214 -17.41 19.48 27.53
N PRO A 215 -16.46 19.10 26.65
CA PRO A 215 -15.39 18.18 27.01
C PRO A 215 -14.41 18.81 27.99
N LYS A 216 -14.04 18.07 29.05
CA LYS A 216 -13.03 18.51 30.03
C LYS A 216 -11.62 18.28 29.50
N TYR A 217 -11.41 17.13 28.86
CA TYR A 217 -10.13 16.78 28.26
C TYR A 217 -10.32 15.77 27.13
N PHE A 218 -9.30 15.69 26.28
CA PHE A 218 -9.19 14.76 25.18
C PHE A 218 -7.98 13.87 25.38
N THR A 219 -8.05 12.64 24.90
CA THR A 219 -6.90 11.73 24.83
C THR A 219 -6.72 11.26 23.41
N TYR A 220 -5.47 11.13 22.97
CA TYR A 220 -5.14 10.63 21.64
C TYR A 220 -4.00 9.64 21.70
N LYS A 221 -4.02 8.66 20.78
CA LYS A 221 -2.96 7.68 20.61
C LYS A 221 -2.85 7.24 19.16
N TYR A 222 -1.63 7.15 18.64
CA TYR A 222 -1.36 6.57 17.32
C TYR A 222 0.02 5.92 17.28
N THR A 223 0.22 5.05 16.29
CA THR A 223 1.52 4.42 16.03
C THR A 223 1.89 4.62 14.56
N VAL A 224 3.12 5.03 14.32
CA VAL A 224 3.70 5.13 12.97
C VAL A 224 4.78 4.06 12.86
N LYS A 225 4.62 3.14 11.91
CA LYS A 225 5.56 2.02 11.69
C LYS A 225 6.50 2.32 10.53
N ALA A 226 7.60 1.57 10.47
CA ALA A 226 8.58 1.62 9.39
C ALA A 226 7.95 1.47 8.00
N GLN A 227 6.95 0.59 7.86
CA GLN A 227 6.20 0.43 6.61
C GLN A 227 5.40 1.68 6.23
N ASP A 228 4.86 2.41 7.20
CA ASP A 228 4.08 3.62 6.96
C ASP A 228 5.02 4.74 6.52
N MET A 229 6.25 4.75 7.05
CA MET A 229 7.38 5.60 6.67
C MET A 229 8.11 5.18 5.38
N GLY A 230 7.80 4.00 4.83
CA GLY A 230 8.45 3.46 3.65
C GLY A 230 9.90 2.98 3.86
N LEU A 231 10.34 2.62 5.06
CA LEU A 231 11.74 2.28 5.33
C LEU A 231 12.14 0.92 4.73
N GLN A 232 13.30 0.87 4.05
CA GLN A 232 13.79 -0.37 3.42
C GLN A 232 14.62 -1.24 4.37
N LYS A 233 15.37 -0.62 5.28
CA LYS A 233 16.35 -1.30 6.17
C LYS A 233 15.80 -1.51 7.58
N TRP A 234 15.27 -0.46 8.20
CA TRP A 234 14.83 -0.44 9.60
C TRP A 234 13.36 -0.85 9.76
N HIS A 235 13.01 -2.07 9.35
CA HIS A 235 11.63 -2.57 9.22
C HIS A 235 10.85 -2.69 10.55
N ASP A 236 11.54 -2.80 11.68
CA ASP A 236 10.94 -2.87 13.02
C ASP A 236 10.88 -1.49 13.72
N LEU A 237 11.29 -0.41 13.04
CA LEU A 237 11.24 0.92 13.63
C LEU A 237 9.79 1.36 13.77
N GLN A 238 9.43 1.87 14.93
CA GLN A 238 8.11 2.47 15.14
C GLN A 238 8.17 3.59 16.17
N GLN A 239 7.28 4.56 15.99
CA GLN A 239 7.00 5.63 16.92
C GLN A 239 5.60 5.43 17.51
N GLU A 240 5.50 5.31 18.82
CA GLU A 240 4.25 5.29 19.56
C GLU A 240 4.03 6.67 20.19
N VAL A 241 2.91 7.30 19.84
CA VAL A 241 2.54 8.62 20.35
C VAL A 241 1.27 8.50 21.16
N SER A 242 1.28 9.08 22.36
CA SER A 242 0.10 9.20 23.20
C SER A 242 0.09 10.54 23.91
N GLY A 243 -1.06 11.19 24.00
CA GLY A 243 -1.17 12.46 24.71
C GLY A 243 -2.55 12.74 25.26
N ARG A 244 -2.61 13.82 26.04
CA ARG A 244 -3.81 14.33 26.70
C ARG A 244 -3.83 15.84 26.57
N CYS A 245 -4.98 16.40 26.22
CA CYS A 245 -5.20 17.84 26.12
C CYS A 245 -6.36 18.24 27.02
N GLU A 246 -6.13 19.17 27.94
CA GLU A 246 -7.14 19.68 28.86
C GLU A 246 -7.65 21.03 28.39
N VAL A 247 -8.97 21.22 28.43
CA VAL A 247 -9.59 22.52 28.14
C VAL A 247 -9.30 23.44 29.32
N ASN A 248 -8.53 24.49 29.07
CA ASN A 248 -8.00 25.37 30.10
C ASN A 248 -8.40 26.83 29.86
N SER A 249 -9.37 27.30 30.64
CA SER A 249 -9.81 28.69 30.66
C SER A 249 -8.89 29.62 31.46
N THR A 250 -8.01 29.09 32.32
CA THR A 250 -7.14 29.93 33.17
C THR A 250 -6.01 30.62 32.41
N TRP A 251 -5.77 30.22 31.17
CA TRP A 251 -4.77 30.87 30.30
C TRP A 251 -5.26 32.20 29.76
N PHE A 252 -6.57 32.39 29.60
CA PHE A 252 -7.11 33.69 29.24
C PHE A 252 -6.91 34.66 30.41
N TRP A 253 -6.31 35.82 30.12
CA TRP A 253 -6.02 36.80 31.15
C TRP A 253 -6.98 38.00 31.08
N ARG A 254 -7.04 38.66 29.91
CA ARG A 254 -7.89 39.83 29.68
C ARG A 254 -8.11 40.08 28.20
N THR A 255 -9.15 40.82 27.90
CA THR A 255 -9.36 41.46 26.59
C THR A 255 -8.86 42.91 26.69
N GLU A 256 -8.05 43.33 25.72
CA GLU A 256 -7.55 44.70 25.59
C GLU A 256 -8.37 45.41 24.52
N GLU A 257 -9.52 45.97 24.93
CA GLU A 257 -10.51 46.59 24.04
C GLU A 257 -9.92 47.70 23.14
N GLY A 258 -8.89 48.41 23.60
CA GLY A 258 -8.27 49.48 22.82
C GLY A 258 -7.28 49.01 21.75
N GLU A 259 -6.80 47.77 21.83
CA GLU A 259 -5.84 47.18 20.87
C GLU A 259 -6.44 46.05 20.04
N ASP A 260 -7.72 45.81 20.23
CA ASP A 260 -8.45 44.77 19.58
C ASP A 260 -7.86 43.35 19.72
N LEU A 261 -7.53 42.95 20.96
CA LEU A 261 -6.91 41.65 21.22
C LEU A 261 -7.31 40.96 22.52
N ASP A 262 -7.35 39.63 22.49
CA ASP A 262 -7.39 38.78 23.67
C ASP A 262 -5.96 38.39 24.07
N VAL A 263 -5.61 38.56 25.36
CA VAL A 263 -4.29 38.21 25.90
C VAL A 263 -4.35 36.89 26.66
N TYR A 264 -3.47 35.97 26.27
CA TYR A 264 -3.28 34.68 26.94
C TYR A 264 -1.93 34.63 27.65
N ARG A 265 -1.90 34.02 28.84
CA ARG A 265 -0.72 33.71 29.65
C ARG A 265 -0.59 32.19 29.87
N PRO A 266 -0.07 31.44 28.88
CA PRO A 266 0.14 30.01 28.99
C PRO A 266 1.00 29.64 30.20
N TRP A 267 0.55 28.64 30.95
CA TRP A 267 1.19 28.16 32.18
C TRP A 267 1.40 29.25 33.26
N GLY A 268 0.68 30.37 33.20
CA GLY A 268 0.82 31.49 34.13
C GLY A 268 2.14 32.26 33.99
N LEU A 269 2.85 32.10 32.87
CA LEU A 269 4.15 32.74 32.63
C LEU A 269 3.98 34.12 31.98
N GLU A 270 4.32 35.18 32.70
CA GLU A 270 4.17 36.57 32.19
C GLU A 270 5.07 36.88 30.99
N ASN A 271 6.23 36.23 30.90
CA ASN A 271 7.16 36.39 29.79
C ASN A 271 6.76 35.63 28.51
N LYS A 272 5.62 34.94 28.55
CA LYS A 272 5.03 34.23 27.41
C LYS A 272 3.60 34.70 27.26
N THR A 273 3.41 35.86 26.67
CA THR A 273 2.09 36.32 26.24
C THR A 273 1.82 35.87 24.80
N VAL A 274 0.58 35.47 24.54
CA VAL A 274 0.08 35.25 23.18
C VAL A 274 -1.11 36.16 22.98
N ASN A 275 -1.03 37.02 21.96
CA ASN A 275 -2.08 37.95 21.62
C ASN A 275 -2.89 37.38 20.46
N VAL A 276 -4.20 37.27 20.68
CA VAL A 276 -5.16 36.87 19.65
C VAL A 276 -5.86 38.14 19.19
N ALA A 277 -5.33 38.73 18.12
CA ALA A 277 -5.93 39.90 17.49
C ALA A 277 -7.27 39.55 16.83
N TYR A 278 -8.25 40.43 17.03
CA TYR A 278 -9.48 40.45 16.25
C TYR A 278 -9.34 41.52 15.14
N ASP A 279 -8.74 41.12 14.00
CA ASP A 279 -8.53 41.97 12.81
C ASP A 279 -9.86 42.36 12.09
N GLY A 280 -10.97 42.54 12.81
CA GLY A 280 -12.33 42.65 12.29
C GLY A 280 -13.01 41.28 12.12
N GLU A 281 -14.31 41.24 12.39
CA GLU A 281 -15.08 40.00 12.58
C GLU A 281 -15.13 39.09 11.34
N ARG A 282 -14.86 39.68 10.16
CA ARG A 282 -15.00 39.06 8.83
C ARG A 282 -13.72 38.92 8.01
N LYS A 283 -12.56 39.39 8.52
CA LYS A 283 -11.33 39.44 7.68
C LYS A 283 -10.57 38.13 7.64
N THR A 284 -10.64 37.32 8.68
CA THR A 284 -9.82 36.10 8.79
C THR A 284 -10.65 34.92 9.27
N ALA A 285 -10.43 33.76 8.63
CA ALA A 285 -11.03 32.52 9.05
C ALA A 285 -10.53 32.09 10.45
N PRO A 286 -11.33 31.34 11.22
CA PRO A 286 -10.86 30.76 12.47
C PRO A 286 -9.61 29.90 12.24
N ARG A 287 -8.60 30.08 13.08
CA ARG A 287 -7.33 29.35 13.01
C ARG A 287 -6.82 29.02 14.40
N ALA A 288 -5.69 28.33 14.51
CA ALA A 288 -5.07 28.00 15.77
C ALA A 288 -3.56 28.22 15.71
N THR A 289 -2.99 28.51 16.86
CA THR A 289 -1.54 28.59 17.06
C THR A 289 -1.14 27.57 18.12
N ALA A 290 -0.09 26.82 17.83
CA ALA A 290 0.53 25.92 18.80
C ALA A 290 1.74 26.61 19.44
N ILE A 291 1.91 26.41 20.74
CA ILE A 291 3.03 26.95 21.53
C ILE A 291 3.72 25.83 22.30
N LEU A 292 5.04 25.88 22.41
CA LEU A 292 5.81 24.91 23.20
C LEU A 292 5.99 25.42 24.62
N PHE A 293 6.04 24.48 25.57
CA PHE A 293 6.47 24.81 26.92
C PHE A 293 7.91 25.34 26.90
N PRO A 294 8.19 26.48 27.55
CA PRO A 294 9.51 27.09 27.54
C PRO A 294 10.43 26.40 28.55
N TYR A 295 10.95 25.23 28.19
CA TYR A 295 11.98 24.57 28.98
C TYR A 295 13.17 25.52 29.19
N THR A 296 13.67 25.59 30.43
CA THR A 296 14.78 26.47 30.81
C THR A 296 16.11 26.07 30.14
N ASP A 297 16.25 24.80 29.76
CA ASP A 297 17.39 24.28 29.02
C ASP A 297 16.92 23.74 27.65
N ALA A 298 17.54 24.22 26.57
CA ALA A 298 17.27 23.76 25.21
C ALA A 298 17.63 22.28 25.00
N LYS A 299 18.56 21.75 25.80
CA LYS A 299 18.97 20.34 25.81
C LYS A 299 18.21 19.47 26.81
N PHE A 300 17.23 20.05 27.52
CA PHE A 300 16.43 19.33 28.52
C PHE A 300 15.86 18.00 27.96
N LEU A 301 15.44 18.03 26.70
CA LEU A 301 14.82 16.89 26.01
C LEU A 301 15.83 15.85 25.51
N GLU A 302 17.15 16.14 25.47
CA GLU A 302 18.17 15.16 25.05
C GLU A 302 18.34 14.04 26.10
N HIS A 303 18.15 14.35 27.39
CA HIS A 303 18.44 13.43 28.49
C HIS A 303 17.21 12.91 29.24
N GLN A 304 16.02 13.43 28.94
CA GLN A 304 14.78 13.05 29.62
C GLN A 304 13.85 12.20 28.75
N ALA A 305 12.94 11.48 29.41
CA ALA A 305 11.80 10.86 28.73
C ALA A 305 11.01 11.95 28.01
N ALA A 306 10.67 11.71 26.74
CA ALA A 306 9.96 12.67 25.87
C ALA A 306 8.51 12.90 26.33
N GLU A 307 8.31 13.51 27.49
CA GLU A 307 7.03 14.09 27.91
C GLU A 307 7.03 15.58 27.55
N HIS A 308 6.56 15.86 26.35
CA HIS A 308 6.45 17.19 25.81
C HIS A 308 5.20 17.88 26.34
N GLN A 309 5.35 19.13 26.76
CA GLN A 309 4.24 20.01 27.08
C GLN A 309 4.08 21.06 25.99
N TYR A 310 2.84 21.26 25.53
CA TYR A 310 2.51 22.25 24.52
C TYR A 310 1.09 22.77 24.72
N GLY A 311 0.81 23.92 24.12
CA GLY A 311 -0.50 24.56 24.15
C GLY A 311 -1.07 24.75 22.76
N ILE A 312 -2.39 24.81 22.65
CA ILE A 312 -3.11 25.21 21.44
C ILE A 312 -4.06 26.35 21.81
N ILE A 313 -3.94 27.48 21.12
CA ILE A 313 -4.81 28.64 21.30
C ILE A 313 -5.60 28.83 20.01
N ALA A 314 -6.92 28.83 20.12
CA ALA A 314 -7.82 29.10 19.01
C ALA A 314 -7.94 30.61 18.79
N HIS A 315 -7.77 31.03 17.55
CA HIS A 315 -8.05 32.38 17.06
C HIS A 315 -9.45 32.38 16.43
N SER A 316 -10.46 32.17 17.28
CA SER A 316 -11.88 32.19 16.90
C SER A 316 -12.63 33.38 17.47
N SER A 317 -12.07 34.08 18.48
CA SER A 317 -12.69 35.23 19.14
C SER A 317 -13.20 36.28 18.17
N HIS A 318 -14.40 36.79 18.43
CA HIS A 318 -15.07 37.84 17.66
C HIS A 318 -15.25 37.52 16.16
N ARG A 319 -15.17 36.25 15.74
CA ARG A 319 -15.46 35.87 14.35
C ARG A 319 -16.96 35.72 14.14
N ALA A 320 -17.46 36.27 13.04
CA ALA A 320 -18.86 36.23 12.69
C ALA A 320 -19.33 34.81 12.35
N SER A 321 -20.51 34.42 12.84
CA SER A 321 -21.14 33.13 12.56
C SER A 321 -22.56 33.27 12.01
N HIS A 322 -22.93 32.39 11.09
CA HIS A 322 -24.31 32.32 10.59
C HIS A 322 -25.28 31.75 11.62
N ARG A 323 -24.83 30.81 12.46
CA ARG A 323 -25.65 30.10 13.44
C ARG A 323 -24.99 30.11 14.82
N PRO A 324 -25.75 30.10 15.92
CA PRO A 324 -25.18 30.11 17.25
C PRO A 324 -24.44 28.80 17.53
N GLY A 325 -23.28 28.91 18.18
CA GLY A 325 -22.45 27.79 18.61
C GLY A 325 -22.43 27.67 20.14
N THR A 326 -22.25 26.45 20.64
CA THR A 326 -22.16 26.14 22.09
C THR A 326 -20.85 25.47 22.49
N ASP A 327 -20.05 25.01 21.52
CA ASP A 327 -18.73 24.42 21.80
C ASP A 327 -17.79 25.46 22.44
N PRO A 328 -16.95 25.11 23.42
CA PRO A 328 -16.13 26.09 24.13
C PRO A 328 -15.25 26.98 23.24
N TRP A 329 -14.77 26.50 22.09
CA TRP A 329 -13.99 27.33 21.14
C TRP A 329 -14.86 28.20 20.25
N TYR A 330 -16.13 27.84 20.06
CA TYR A 330 -17.04 28.45 19.09
C TYR A 330 -18.31 29.03 19.72
N GLU A 331 -18.36 29.11 21.05
CA GLU A 331 -19.49 29.65 21.78
C GLU A 331 -19.76 31.09 21.32
N THR A 332 -20.98 31.34 20.88
CA THR A 332 -21.36 32.63 20.32
C THR A 332 -22.14 33.50 21.29
N GLU A 333 -22.07 34.80 21.07
CA GLU A 333 -22.96 35.82 21.62
C GLU A 333 -23.69 36.54 20.49
N SER A 334 -24.83 37.14 20.83
CA SER A 334 -25.55 38.02 19.90
C SER A 334 -24.73 39.27 19.64
N PHE A 335 -24.69 39.70 18.38
CA PHE A 335 -23.95 40.88 17.94
C PHE A 335 -24.87 41.82 17.17
N THR A 336 -24.76 43.12 17.47
CA THR A 336 -25.43 44.18 16.72
C THR A 336 -24.39 45.06 16.03
N PRO A 337 -24.44 45.23 14.70
CA PRO A 337 -23.41 45.93 13.90
C PRO A 337 -23.17 47.39 14.24
N SER A 338 -24.12 48.01 14.94
CA SER A 338 -24.01 49.40 15.39
C SER A 338 -22.84 49.62 16.37
N GLU A 339 -22.18 48.55 16.82
CA GLU A 339 -21.01 48.59 17.69
C GLU A 339 -19.69 48.85 16.95
N ASN A 340 -19.64 48.80 15.61
CA ASN A 340 -18.43 49.05 14.82
C ASN A 340 -18.75 49.77 13.49
N ASP A 341 -18.18 50.96 13.27
CA ASP A 341 -18.35 51.78 12.06
C ASP A 341 -18.01 51.03 10.76
N THR A 342 -17.10 50.06 10.84
CA THR A 342 -16.66 49.24 9.68
C THR A 342 -17.71 48.20 9.27
N ASP A 343 -18.47 47.67 10.23
CA ASP A 343 -19.48 46.63 10.01
C ASP A 343 -20.90 47.19 9.86
N ALA A 344 -21.13 48.44 10.30
CA ALA A 344 -22.39 49.16 10.17
C ALA A 344 -22.80 49.45 8.70
N GLN A 345 -21.86 49.41 7.76
CA GLN A 345 -22.11 49.68 6.32
C GLN A 345 -22.58 48.44 5.53
N ILE A 346 -22.77 47.29 6.20
CA ILE A 346 -23.04 46.01 5.55
C ILE A 346 -24.55 45.74 5.43
N VAL A 347 -25.00 45.36 4.23
CA VAL A 347 -26.41 45.12 3.86
C VAL A 347 -27.04 43.94 4.61
N ASP A 348 -26.24 42.97 5.03
CA ASP A 348 -26.66 41.82 5.85
C ASP A 348 -25.62 41.58 6.96
N PRO A 349 -25.89 42.03 8.19
CA PRO A 349 -24.99 41.86 9.31
C PRO A 349 -25.06 40.47 9.95
N ALA A 350 -23.96 40.02 10.56
CA ALA A 350 -24.01 38.77 11.31
C ALA A 350 -24.74 39.03 12.62
N SER A 351 -25.70 38.18 12.98
CA SER A 351 -26.42 38.29 14.25
C SER A 351 -25.67 37.63 15.41
N ASN A 352 -24.64 36.84 15.10
CA ASN A 352 -23.86 36.08 16.07
C ASN A 352 -22.37 36.26 15.79
N ARG A 353 -21.59 36.40 16.85
CA ARG A 353 -20.12 36.32 16.81
C ARG A 353 -19.62 35.40 17.92
N VAL A 354 -18.45 34.81 17.74
CA VAL A 354 -17.80 34.05 18.80
C VAL A 354 -17.42 34.98 19.95
N LYS A 355 -17.73 34.59 21.19
CA LYS A 355 -17.35 35.34 22.40
C LYS A 355 -15.83 35.51 22.50
N GLY A 356 -15.38 36.62 23.06
CA GLY A 356 -13.98 36.81 23.46
C GLY A 356 -13.53 35.78 24.51
N GLY A 357 -12.21 35.64 24.70
CA GLY A 357 -11.61 34.85 25.76
C GLY A 357 -11.92 33.36 25.74
N ARG A 358 -11.93 32.74 24.55
CA ARG A 358 -12.17 31.29 24.40
C ARG A 358 -11.06 30.48 25.08
N PRO A 359 -11.35 29.32 25.70
CA PRO A 359 -10.35 28.55 26.44
C PRO A 359 -9.28 27.98 25.51
N ALA A 360 -8.05 27.86 26.02
CA ALA A 360 -6.96 27.18 25.33
C ALA A 360 -6.97 25.67 25.61
N LEU A 361 -6.14 24.91 24.90
CA LEU A 361 -5.82 23.52 25.26
C LEU A 361 -4.42 23.44 25.85
N SER A 362 -4.31 22.87 27.05
CA SER A 362 -3.03 22.53 27.68
C SER A 362 -2.76 21.04 27.48
N CYS A 363 -1.73 20.71 26.71
CA CYS A 363 -1.47 19.35 26.26
C CYS A 363 -0.16 18.78 26.79
N THR A 364 -0.17 17.47 27.06
CA THR A 364 1.00 16.64 27.30
C THR A 364 1.08 15.53 26.26
N GLN A 365 2.27 15.26 25.72
CA GLN A 365 2.51 14.20 24.73
C GLN A 365 3.72 13.36 25.12
N LYS A 366 3.60 12.04 24.96
CA LYS A 366 4.67 11.06 25.08
C LYS A 366 5.00 10.49 23.71
N ASP A 367 6.26 10.60 23.33
CA ASP A 367 6.80 10.07 22.08
C ASP A 367 7.82 8.95 22.38
N VAL A 368 7.41 7.70 22.19
CA VAL A 368 8.27 6.53 22.44
C VAL A 368 8.71 5.92 21.13
N TRP A 369 10.02 5.83 20.93
CA TRP A 369 10.60 5.14 19.78
C TRP A 369 11.00 3.72 20.16
N SER A 370 10.83 2.76 19.25
CA SER A 370 11.32 1.41 19.47
C SER A 370 11.78 0.75 18.18
N TYR A 371 12.76 -0.13 18.31
CA TYR A 371 13.32 -0.94 17.22
C TYR A 371 13.88 -2.24 17.77
N ASN A 372 13.58 -3.37 17.12
CA ASN A 372 14.03 -4.71 17.54
C ASN A 372 13.80 -5.00 19.04
N GLY A 373 12.68 -4.54 19.60
CA GLY A 373 12.35 -4.69 21.02
C GLY A 373 13.08 -3.73 21.97
N LYS A 374 14.11 -3.00 21.52
CA LYS A 374 14.73 -1.91 22.28
C LYS A 374 13.85 -0.67 22.23
N ARG A 375 13.62 -0.04 23.38
CA ARG A 375 12.90 1.23 23.51
C ARG A 375 13.88 2.39 23.71
N PHE A 376 13.58 3.52 23.10
CA PHE A 376 14.33 4.77 23.19
C PHE A 376 13.41 5.83 23.80
N LYS A 377 13.97 6.66 24.68
CA LYS A 377 13.24 7.68 25.44
C LYS A 377 12.80 8.86 24.59
N ASN A 378 13.56 9.18 23.55
CA ASN A 378 13.35 10.31 22.66
C ASN A 378 14.07 10.07 21.31
N ILE A 379 13.91 11.00 20.36
CA ILE A 379 14.54 10.88 19.03
C ILE A 379 16.08 11.03 19.07
N PHE A 380 16.61 11.77 20.04
CA PHE A 380 18.05 11.98 20.18
C PHE A 380 18.75 10.67 20.58
N GLU A 381 18.20 9.94 21.55
CA GLU A 381 18.72 8.62 21.94
C GLU A 381 18.71 7.64 20.77
N LEU A 382 17.67 7.65 19.94
CA LEU A 382 17.61 6.82 18.73
C LEU A 382 18.67 7.22 17.70
N THR A 383 18.84 8.53 17.45
CA THR A 383 19.73 9.02 16.39
C THR A 383 21.21 9.05 16.80
N PHE A 384 21.51 9.12 18.10
CA PHE A 384 22.87 9.01 18.64
C PHE A 384 23.34 7.57 18.87
N ASP A 385 22.44 6.59 18.82
CA ASP A 385 22.80 5.20 18.95
C ASP A 385 23.57 4.70 17.72
N LYS A 386 24.89 4.49 17.91
CA LYS A 386 25.82 4.03 16.87
C LYS A 386 25.45 2.68 16.26
N SER A 387 24.61 1.87 16.91
CA SER A 387 24.19 0.58 16.35
C SER A 387 23.31 0.70 15.08
N PHE A 388 22.69 1.87 14.86
CA PHE A 388 21.79 2.08 13.72
C PHE A 388 22.51 2.53 12.45
N ASN A 389 23.63 3.25 12.59
CA ASN A 389 24.36 3.90 11.50
C ASN A 389 23.42 4.64 10.54
N PHE A 390 22.63 5.58 11.07
CA PHE A 390 21.82 6.46 10.23
C PHE A 390 22.72 7.40 9.42
N PRO A 391 22.40 7.67 8.14
CA PRO A 391 23.03 8.76 7.40
C PRO A 391 22.81 10.09 8.14
N ASP A 392 23.77 11.01 8.10
CA ASP A 392 23.67 12.30 8.79
C ASP A 392 22.43 13.09 8.37
N GLY A 393 22.06 13.02 7.08
CA GLY A 393 20.82 13.60 6.57
C GLY A 393 19.56 13.05 7.24
N TRP A 394 19.51 11.76 7.57
CA TRP A 394 18.39 11.15 8.29
C TRP A 394 18.37 11.57 9.75
N SER A 395 19.52 11.51 10.44
CA SER A 395 19.62 11.96 11.84
C SER A 395 19.19 13.42 11.98
N THR A 396 19.67 14.28 11.07
CA THR A 396 19.30 15.70 11.01
C THR A 396 17.79 15.85 10.78
N HIS A 397 17.23 15.15 9.79
CA HIS A 397 15.81 15.25 9.48
C HIS A 397 14.90 14.76 10.60
N LEU A 398 15.23 13.60 11.18
CA LEU A 398 14.45 13.02 12.27
C LEU A 398 14.49 13.92 13.51
N GLN A 399 15.65 14.45 13.87
CA GLN A 399 15.74 15.42 14.97
C GLN A 399 14.96 16.70 14.64
N LEU A 400 15.05 17.20 13.41
CA LEU A 400 14.33 18.39 12.97
C LEU A 400 12.80 18.22 13.04
N ASP A 401 12.29 17.05 12.68
CA ASP A 401 10.85 16.77 12.61
C ASP A 401 10.24 16.23 13.91
N PHE A 402 11.03 15.55 14.75
CA PHE A 402 10.55 14.81 15.93
C PHE A 402 11.21 15.20 17.26
N SER A 403 12.00 16.27 17.31
CA SER A 403 12.50 16.85 18.58
C SER A 403 11.40 17.49 19.44
N ARG A 404 10.24 17.75 18.85
CA ARG A 404 9.05 18.32 19.48
C ARG A 404 7.79 17.65 18.93
N PRO A 405 6.63 17.80 19.59
CA PRO A 405 5.37 17.23 19.11
C PRO A 405 5.08 17.64 17.68
N ARG A 406 4.92 16.67 16.78
CA ARG A 406 4.73 16.96 15.35
C ARG A 406 3.47 17.79 15.06
N VAL A 407 2.46 17.69 15.92
CA VAL A 407 1.23 18.50 15.86
C VAL A 407 1.52 20.00 15.94
N PHE A 408 2.58 20.41 16.64
CA PHE A 408 3.02 21.81 16.70
C PHE A 408 3.36 22.34 15.29
N ASP A 409 4.17 21.58 14.54
CA ASP A 409 4.58 21.97 13.20
C ASP A 409 3.38 21.94 12.24
N VAL A 410 2.47 20.97 12.40
CA VAL A 410 1.25 20.87 11.60
C VAL A 410 0.33 22.08 11.83
N ILE A 411 0.05 22.45 13.07
CA ILE A 411 -0.82 23.60 13.37
C ILE A 411 -0.21 24.89 12.82
N ASN A 412 1.06 25.17 13.17
CA ASN A 412 1.69 26.44 12.81
C ASN A 412 1.97 26.54 11.30
N SER A 413 2.36 25.46 10.63
CA SER A 413 2.60 25.49 9.17
C SER A 413 1.30 25.52 8.35
N ALA A 414 0.16 25.15 8.94
CA ALA A 414 -1.15 25.23 8.28
C ALA A 414 -1.70 26.67 8.23
N GLY A 415 -1.26 27.54 9.16
CA GLY A 415 -1.72 28.92 9.24
C GLY A 415 -3.25 29.01 9.33
N SER A 416 -3.87 29.76 8.42
CA SER A 416 -5.32 29.96 8.40
C SER A 416 -6.14 28.70 8.11
N SER A 417 -5.51 27.62 7.64
CA SER A 417 -6.19 26.35 7.34
C SER A 417 -6.06 25.33 8.47
N SER A 418 -5.60 25.72 9.66
CA SER A 418 -5.34 24.79 10.77
C SER A 418 -6.60 24.14 11.33
N LEU A 419 -7.73 24.86 11.37
CA LEU A 419 -9.02 24.38 11.92
C LEU A 419 -9.99 23.95 10.82
N VAL A 420 -10.85 22.97 11.09
CA VAL A 420 -11.94 22.53 10.20
C VAL A 420 -12.91 23.69 9.98
N SER A 421 -13.20 24.47 11.02
CA SER A 421 -14.10 25.64 10.95
C SER A 421 -13.70 26.64 9.86
N SER A 422 -12.40 26.77 9.54
CA SER A 422 -11.91 27.59 8.43
C SER A 422 -12.46 27.19 7.06
N THR A 423 -12.81 25.91 6.86
CA THR A 423 -13.34 25.40 5.58
C THR A 423 -14.76 25.85 5.30
N THR A 424 -15.51 26.24 6.35
CA THR A 424 -16.86 26.80 6.24
C THR A 424 -16.88 28.32 6.20
N PHE A 425 -15.71 28.95 6.22
CA PHE A 425 -15.59 30.41 6.23
C PHE A 425 -15.85 30.98 4.82
N VAL A 426 -17.08 31.43 4.58
CA VAL A 426 -17.55 31.97 3.30
C VAL A 426 -18.19 33.33 3.53
N GLY A 427 -17.84 34.31 2.69
CA GLY A 427 -18.41 35.67 2.82
C GLY A 427 -18.08 36.37 4.15
N GLY A 428 -16.98 35.99 4.79
CA GLY A 428 -16.56 36.54 6.08
C GLY A 428 -17.22 35.93 7.31
N ARG A 429 -17.95 34.82 7.15
CA ARG A 429 -18.67 34.14 8.23
C ARG A 429 -18.44 32.64 8.16
N PHE A 430 -18.49 31.96 9.30
CA PHE A 430 -18.44 30.49 9.34
C PHE A 430 -19.67 29.93 10.07
N ASP A 431 -19.72 28.61 10.23
CA ASP A 431 -20.80 27.94 10.94
C ASP A 431 -20.34 27.43 12.32
N ALA A 432 -20.59 28.23 13.36
CA ALA A 432 -20.22 27.88 14.73
C ALA A 432 -21.04 26.71 15.30
N GLU A 433 -22.29 26.50 14.84
CA GLU A 433 -23.15 25.41 15.32
C GLU A 433 -22.53 24.03 15.05
N THR A 434 -21.92 23.86 13.87
CA THR A 434 -21.33 22.58 13.47
C THR A 434 -19.84 22.45 13.77
N SER A 435 -19.21 23.53 14.24
CA SER A 435 -17.80 23.57 14.59
C SER A 435 -17.58 23.09 16.02
N THR A 436 -16.65 22.14 16.23
CA THR A 436 -16.33 21.63 17.57
C THR A 436 -14.83 21.41 17.73
N ILE A 437 -14.32 21.56 18.96
CA ILE A 437 -12.93 21.20 19.29
C ILE A 437 -12.63 19.77 18.84
N GLU A 438 -13.59 18.87 19.05
CA GLU A 438 -13.45 17.46 18.71
C GLU A 438 -13.11 17.25 17.23
N LYS A 439 -13.89 17.87 16.32
CA LYS A 439 -13.67 17.76 14.88
C LYS A 439 -12.31 18.32 14.47
N ASP A 440 -11.94 19.48 15.02
CA ASP A 440 -10.64 20.10 14.76
C ASP A 440 -9.49 19.21 15.20
N MET A 441 -9.56 18.67 16.42
CA MET A 441 -8.48 17.85 16.98
C MET A 441 -8.37 16.49 16.28
N ILE A 442 -9.49 15.84 15.92
CA ILE A 442 -9.45 14.60 15.14
C ILE A 442 -8.74 14.84 13.80
N ARG A 443 -9.07 15.93 13.10
CA ARG A 443 -8.42 16.27 11.83
C ARG A 443 -6.94 16.58 12.03
N LEU A 444 -6.59 17.41 13.01
CA LEU A 444 -5.20 17.79 13.30
C LEU A 444 -4.33 16.59 13.68
N PHE A 445 -4.81 15.68 14.54
CA PHE A 445 -4.05 14.48 14.91
C PHE A 445 -3.98 13.46 13.77
N THR A 446 -5.03 13.33 12.96
CA THR A 446 -4.99 12.50 11.75
C THR A 446 -3.96 13.05 10.76
N ALA A 447 -3.96 14.36 10.50
CA ALA A 447 -2.97 15.02 9.66
C ALA A 447 -1.55 14.90 10.23
N THR A 448 -1.41 14.93 11.56
CA THR A 448 -0.13 14.71 12.24
C THR A 448 0.37 13.28 12.01
N TRP A 449 -0.49 12.27 12.13
CA TRP A 449 -0.12 10.88 11.81
C TRP A 449 0.31 10.74 10.34
N ILE A 450 -0.44 11.34 9.40
CA ILE A 450 -0.11 11.32 7.96
C ILE A 450 1.23 12.01 7.70
N SER A 451 1.45 13.18 8.30
CA SER A 451 2.71 13.94 8.17
C SER A 451 3.90 13.14 8.70
N SER A 452 3.74 12.45 9.83
CA SER A 452 4.77 11.55 10.39
C SER A 452 5.01 10.33 9.50
N ALA A 453 3.97 9.69 8.98
CA ALA A 453 4.08 8.57 8.04
C ALA A 453 4.74 8.99 6.72
N HIS A 454 4.51 10.22 6.26
CA HIS A 454 5.10 10.73 5.02
C HIS A 454 6.37 11.57 5.22
N THR A 455 7.00 11.52 6.40
CA THR A 455 8.18 12.34 6.71
C THR A 455 9.31 12.19 5.67
N PHE A 456 9.65 10.96 5.26
CA PHE A 456 10.68 10.72 4.23
C PHE A 456 10.21 11.04 2.81
N ARG A 457 8.95 10.75 2.49
CA ARG A 457 8.35 11.15 1.21
C ARG A 457 8.42 12.66 1.00
N ASN A 458 8.23 13.45 2.05
CA ASN A 458 8.28 14.90 1.99
C ASN A 458 9.67 15.45 1.63
N MET A 459 10.75 14.71 1.90
CA MET A 459 12.11 15.10 1.47
C MET A 459 12.28 15.16 -0.04
N LEU A 460 11.43 14.46 -0.80
CA LEU A 460 11.46 14.43 -2.27
C LEU A 460 10.55 15.49 -2.90
N MET A 461 9.88 16.27 -2.07
CA MET A 461 8.85 17.24 -2.48
C MET A 461 9.28 18.69 -2.30
N VAL A 462 10.54 18.88 -1.96
CA VAL A 462 11.17 20.19 -1.84
C VAL A 462 12.16 20.34 -2.99
N SER A 463 12.05 21.43 -3.75
CA SER A 463 13.01 21.77 -4.80
C SER A 463 14.40 21.94 -4.18
N GLN A 464 15.46 21.65 -4.93
CA GLN A 464 16.83 21.81 -4.45
C GLN A 464 17.30 23.26 -4.42
N ASP A 465 16.60 24.15 -5.13
CA ASP A 465 16.92 25.58 -5.25
C ASP A 465 16.36 26.39 -4.07
N GLN A 466 16.55 25.86 -2.86
CA GLN A 466 16.29 26.62 -1.64
C GLN A 466 17.64 27.21 -1.21
N ASN A 467 17.68 28.49 -0.88
CA ASN A 467 18.86 29.15 -0.31
C ASN A 467 19.20 28.66 1.12
N ILE A 468 18.98 27.37 1.40
CA ILE A 468 19.22 26.66 2.65
C ILE A 468 20.06 25.41 2.30
N PRO A 469 21.20 25.16 2.99
CA PRO A 469 22.03 24.00 2.71
C PRO A 469 21.30 22.67 2.88
N ASN A 470 21.62 21.68 2.03
CA ASN A 470 20.99 20.36 2.05
C ASN A 470 21.84 19.34 2.86
N ALA A 471 21.37 18.92 4.03
CA ALA A 471 21.99 17.90 4.87
C ALA A 471 21.98 16.49 4.25
N ALA A 472 21.24 16.25 3.18
CA ALA A 472 21.27 14.98 2.43
C ALA A 472 22.48 14.86 1.49
N ARG A 473 23.25 15.95 1.32
CA ARG A 473 24.47 15.98 0.50
C ARG A 473 25.72 15.96 1.38
N ASN A 474 26.81 15.40 0.86
CA ASN A 474 28.13 15.47 1.48
C ASN A 474 28.84 16.78 1.09
N GLU A 475 30.06 16.99 1.61
CA GLU A 475 30.87 18.19 1.33
C GLU A 475 31.20 18.36 -0.16
N ALA A 476 31.26 17.26 -0.93
CA ALA A 476 31.46 17.27 -2.38
C ALA A 476 30.17 17.53 -3.18
N GLY A 477 29.05 17.82 -2.50
CA GLY A 477 27.75 18.05 -3.13
C GLY A 477 27.06 16.79 -3.66
N GLN A 478 27.60 15.59 -3.41
CA GLN A 478 26.99 14.31 -3.82
C GLN A 478 25.99 13.81 -2.75
N PRO A 479 24.97 13.02 -3.12
CA PRO A 479 24.07 12.42 -2.14
C PRO A 479 24.83 11.54 -1.13
N GLN A 480 24.45 11.64 0.13
CA GLN A 480 25.01 10.77 1.17
C GLN A 480 24.59 9.31 0.96
N ALA A 481 25.50 8.39 1.26
CA ALA A 481 25.23 6.97 1.15
C ALA A 481 24.06 6.56 2.07
N GLY A 482 23.04 5.92 1.48
CA GLY A 482 21.89 5.40 2.19
C GLY A 482 20.80 6.42 2.53
N VAL A 483 20.92 7.67 2.09
CA VAL A 483 19.91 8.71 2.32
C VAL A 483 18.58 8.40 1.60
N ASP A 484 18.61 7.51 0.61
CA ASP A 484 17.50 7.03 -0.21
C ASP A 484 16.95 5.66 0.22
N LEU A 485 17.32 5.15 1.41
CA LEU A 485 16.86 3.84 1.93
C LEU A 485 15.40 3.84 2.41
N PHE A 486 14.54 4.53 1.67
CA PHE A 486 13.10 4.54 1.82
C PHE A 486 12.43 4.38 0.44
N VAL A 487 11.14 4.07 0.45
CA VAL A 487 10.31 3.92 -0.74
C VAL A 487 9.20 4.95 -0.72
N VAL A 488 8.77 5.38 -1.90
CA VAL A 488 7.61 6.24 -2.08
C VAL A 488 6.52 5.49 -2.81
N SER A 489 5.27 5.77 -2.42
CA SER A 489 4.10 5.24 -3.13
C SER A 489 3.63 6.25 -4.18
N THR A 490 3.47 5.78 -5.41
CA THR A 490 3.03 6.58 -6.57
C THR A 490 2.31 5.68 -7.58
N PRO A 491 1.20 6.13 -8.19
CA PRO A 491 0.51 5.39 -9.25
C PRO A 491 1.31 5.27 -10.55
N GLN A 492 2.42 6.01 -10.70
CA GLN A 492 3.25 6.00 -11.91
C GLN A 492 4.11 4.74 -12.04
N VAL A 493 4.21 3.91 -10.98
CA VAL A 493 5.07 2.73 -10.95
C VAL A 493 4.30 1.47 -10.59
N ALA A 494 4.78 0.35 -11.11
CA ALA A 494 4.40 -0.98 -10.64
C ALA A 494 5.61 -1.66 -9.98
N THR A 495 5.43 -2.15 -8.75
CA THR A 495 6.44 -2.91 -8.02
C THR A 495 6.31 -4.39 -8.36
N LEU A 496 7.33 -4.94 -9.01
CA LEU A 496 7.40 -6.34 -9.39
C LEU A 496 8.18 -7.16 -8.36
N ARG A 497 7.63 -8.30 -7.98
CA ARG A 497 8.27 -9.29 -7.09
C ARG A 497 9.41 -9.99 -7.83
N LEU A 498 10.64 -9.83 -7.35
CA LEU A 498 11.81 -10.41 -8.02
C LEU A 498 11.78 -11.94 -8.04
N THR A 499 11.24 -12.56 -6.99
CA THR A 499 11.11 -14.02 -6.89
C THR A 499 10.21 -14.60 -7.99
N VAL A 500 9.06 -13.99 -8.26
CA VAL A 500 8.14 -14.42 -9.34
C VAL A 500 8.77 -14.11 -10.70
N LEU A 501 9.39 -12.94 -10.83
CA LEU A 501 10.07 -12.50 -12.04
C LEU A 501 11.13 -13.53 -12.49
N VAL A 502 11.90 -14.09 -11.57
CA VAL A 502 12.94 -15.07 -11.90
C VAL A 502 12.40 -16.51 -11.95
N ALA A 503 11.55 -16.92 -11.01
CA ALA A 503 11.14 -18.31 -10.87
C ALA A 503 10.29 -18.82 -12.03
N VAL A 504 9.35 -18.01 -12.56
CA VAL A 504 8.45 -18.47 -13.64
C VAL A 504 9.21 -18.78 -14.94
N PRO A 505 10.07 -17.88 -15.48
CA PRO A 505 10.90 -18.21 -16.64
C PRO A 505 11.85 -19.38 -16.39
N ALA A 506 12.47 -19.45 -15.20
CA ALA A 506 13.39 -20.54 -14.87
C ALA A 506 12.69 -21.91 -14.86
N LEU A 507 11.49 -22.00 -14.26
CA LEU A 507 10.68 -23.22 -14.28
C LEU A 507 10.26 -23.59 -15.70
N LEU A 508 9.88 -22.61 -16.53
CA LEU A 508 9.52 -22.87 -17.92
C LEU A 508 10.71 -23.43 -18.73
N VAL A 509 11.89 -22.82 -18.63
CA VAL A 509 13.11 -23.29 -19.29
C VAL A 509 13.48 -24.69 -18.81
N PHE A 510 13.37 -24.95 -17.50
CA PHE A 510 13.62 -26.28 -16.93
C PHE A 510 12.64 -27.32 -17.49
N SER A 511 11.33 -27.04 -17.48
CA SER A 511 10.31 -27.95 -18.01
C SER A 511 10.46 -28.19 -19.51
N LEU A 512 10.80 -27.17 -20.31
CA LEU A 512 11.10 -27.31 -21.73
C LEU A 512 12.35 -28.16 -21.97
N SER A 513 13.40 -27.96 -21.18
CA SER A 513 14.64 -28.73 -21.26
C SER A 513 14.38 -30.20 -20.90
N ALA A 514 13.59 -30.47 -19.87
CA ALA A 514 13.19 -31.82 -19.48
C ALA A 514 12.41 -32.52 -20.61
N LEU A 515 11.47 -31.80 -21.24
CA LEU A 515 10.71 -32.32 -22.38
C LEU A 515 11.63 -32.62 -23.57
N TRP A 516 12.56 -31.72 -23.89
CA TRP A 516 13.53 -31.92 -24.97
C TRP A 516 14.46 -33.10 -24.71
N ILE A 517 14.97 -33.25 -23.48
CA ILE A 517 15.81 -34.39 -23.08
C ILE A 517 15.03 -35.71 -23.24
N LEU A 518 13.78 -35.75 -22.79
CA LEU A 518 12.93 -36.94 -22.96
C LEU A 518 12.75 -37.30 -24.44
N GLU A 519 12.47 -36.32 -25.31
CA GLU A 519 12.35 -36.54 -26.74
C GLU A 519 13.66 -37.02 -27.39
N CYS A 520 14.79 -36.41 -27.01
CA CYS A 520 16.12 -36.80 -27.50
C CYS A 520 16.51 -38.21 -27.06
N CYS A 521 16.32 -38.55 -25.78
CA CYS A 521 16.53 -39.90 -25.25
C CYS A 521 15.61 -40.94 -25.91
N GLY A 522 14.42 -40.55 -26.37
CA GLY A 522 13.54 -41.39 -27.16
C GLY A 522 14.04 -41.64 -28.60
N LYS A 523 14.70 -40.63 -29.21
CA LYS A 523 15.17 -40.67 -30.60
C LYS A 523 16.54 -41.32 -30.79
N TYR A 524 17.49 -41.14 -29.86
CA TYR A 524 18.85 -41.66 -30.04
C TYR A 524 18.99 -43.14 -29.65
N PRO A 525 19.52 -44.00 -30.55
CA PRO A 525 19.46 -45.45 -30.39
C PRO A 525 20.72 -46.01 -29.71
N CYS A 526 20.63 -46.39 -28.44
CA CYS A 526 21.56 -47.36 -27.85
C CYS A 526 21.06 -48.81 -28.05
N GLY A 527 20.64 -49.14 -29.28
CA GLY A 527 20.31 -50.51 -29.71
C GLY A 527 18.83 -50.94 -29.64
N LYS A 528 18.00 -50.36 -28.76
CA LYS A 528 16.53 -50.57 -28.75
C LYS A 528 15.81 -49.29 -28.34
N ARG A 529 14.86 -48.80 -29.15
CA ARG A 529 14.01 -47.67 -28.74
C ARG A 529 13.27 -48.05 -27.46
N PRO A 530 13.21 -47.16 -26.45
CA PRO A 530 12.47 -47.43 -25.22
C PRO A 530 11.01 -47.78 -25.53
N ALA A 531 10.45 -48.78 -24.84
CA ALA A 531 9.06 -49.21 -25.05
C ALA A 531 8.06 -48.06 -24.86
N TRP A 532 8.34 -47.12 -23.93
CA TRP A 532 7.51 -45.94 -23.71
C TRP A 532 7.48 -44.97 -24.90
N TYR A 533 8.61 -44.82 -25.63
CA TYR A 533 8.69 -43.95 -26.80
C TYR A 533 7.93 -44.53 -28.00
N LYS A 534 7.97 -45.86 -28.18
CA LYS A 534 7.14 -46.54 -29.18
C LYS A 534 5.64 -46.40 -28.88
N ARG A 535 5.26 -46.55 -27.60
CA ARG A 535 3.86 -46.40 -27.14
C ARG A 535 3.32 -44.99 -27.35
N THR A 536 4.12 -43.96 -27.06
CA THR A 536 3.73 -42.56 -27.28
C THR A 536 3.59 -42.23 -28.76
N LEU A 537 4.53 -42.65 -29.61
CA LEU A 537 4.41 -42.52 -31.08
C LEU A 537 3.17 -43.21 -31.66
N PHE A 538 2.90 -44.45 -31.23
CA PHE A 538 1.71 -45.20 -31.64
C PHE A 538 0.43 -44.48 -31.23
N ALA A 539 0.40 -44.04 -29.97
CA ALA A 539 -0.73 -43.31 -29.42
C ALA A 539 -0.98 -42.00 -30.19
N GLU A 540 0.09 -41.26 -30.54
CA GLU A 540 -0.01 -40.02 -31.29
C GLU A 540 -0.49 -40.26 -32.73
N GLY A 541 0.01 -41.31 -33.40
CA GLY A 541 -0.50 -41.76 -34.68
C GLY A 541 -1.99 -42.14 -34.64
N ALA A 542 -2.41 -42.87 -33.62
CA ALA A 542 -3.82 -43.24 -33.41
C ALA A 542 -4.70 -41.99 -33.15
N TYR A 543 -4.22 -41.02 -32.39
CA TYR A 543 -4.91 -39.75 -32.16
C TYR A 543 -5.06 -38.92 -33.43
N GLN A 544 -4.00 -38.81 -34.25
CA GLN A 544 -4.05 -38.09 -35.53
C GLN A 544 -4.98 -38.77 -36.53
N LEU A 545 -4.94 -40.11 -36.60
CA LEU A 545 -5.85 -40.89 -37.45
C LEU A 545 -7.31 -40.66 -37.04
N ALA A 546 -7.59 -40.71 -35.73
CA ALA A 546 -8.91 -40.38 -35.21
C ALA A 546 -9.31 -38.95 -35.61
N ARG A 547 -8.43 -37.97 -35.41
CA ARG A 547 -8.76 -36.57 -35.73
C ARG A 547 -8.98 -36.32 -37.23
N ALA A 548 -8.26 -37.03 -38.11
CA ALA A 548 -8.31 -36.84 -39.56
C ALA A 548 -9.51 -37.51 -40.24
N GLN A 549 -10.08 -38.56 -39.65
CA GLN A 549 -11.31 -39.17 -40.16
C GLN A 549 -12.51 -38.29 -39.79
N ALA A 550 -13.32 -37.92 -40.79
CA ALA A 550 -14.48 -37.07 -40.59
C ALA A 550 -15.38 -37.60 -39.46
N PRO A 551 -15.98 -36.74 -38.61
CA PRO A 551 -16.73 -37.15 -37.43
C PRO A 551 -17.91 -38.12 -37.69
N GLY A 552 -18.33 -38.29 -38.94
CA GLY A 552 -19.35 -39.25 -39.37
C GLY A 552 -18.90 -40.70 -39.61
N ILE A 553 -17.59 -40.99 -39.71
CA ILE A 553 -17.08 -42.38 -39.95
C ILE A 553 -16.85 -43.14 -38.63
N PHE A 554 -16.97 -42.46 -37.50
CA PHE A 554 -16.78 -43.00 -36.14
C PHE A 554 -17.93 -43.88 -35.61
N THR A 555 -18.95 -44.16 -36.42
CA THR A 555 -20.16 -44.87 -35.98
C THR A 555 -19.94 -46.35 -35.68
N ASP A 556 -18.81 -46.92 -36.10
CA ASP A 556 -18.50 -48.34 -35.90
C ASP A 556 -17.28 -48.53 -34.97
N PRO A 557 -17.51 -48.64 -33.64
CA PRO A 557 -16.44 -48.88 -32.67
C PRO A 557 -15.73 -50.22 -32.85
N GLU A 558 -16.36 -51.20 -33.52
CA GLU A 558 -15.70 -52.48 -33.85
C GLU A 558 -14.68 -52.29 -34.96
N ARG A 559 -14.98 -51.47 -35.97
CA ARG A 559 -14.05 -51.17 -37.07
C ARG A 559 -12.81 -50.43 -36.59
N MET A 560 -12.97 -49.47 -35.68
CA MET A 560 -11.82 -48.77 -35.09
C MET A 560 -11.04 -49.67 -34.10
N GLY A 561 -11.75 -50.50 -33.34
CA GLY A 561 -11.12 -51.54 -32.53
C GLY A 561 -10.25 -52.46 -33.37
N LYS A 562 -10.77 -52.87 -34.53
CA LYS A 562 -10.08 -53.71 -35.52
C LYS A 562 -8.90 -52.99 -36.17
N VAL A 563 -8.99 -51.70 -36.51
CA VAL A 563 -7.84 -50.93 -37.04
C VAL A 563 -6.73 -50.78 -35.98
N VAL A 564 -7.08 -50.47 -34.73
CA VAL A 564 -6.09 -50.36 -33.64
C VAL A 564 -5.46 -51.73 -33.35
N GLN A 565 -6.25 -52.81 -33.40
CA GLN A 565 -5.79 -54.17 -33.19
C GLN A 565 -4.92 -54.67 -34.35
N ASP A 566 -5.33 -54.45 -35.61
CA ASP A 566 -4.52 -54.73 -36.80
C ASP A 566 -3.20 -53.95 -36.79
N CYS A 567 -3.19 -52.72 -36.27
CA CYS A 567 -1.97 -51.95 -36.08
C CYS A 567 -1.10 -52.45 -34.92
N ALA A 568 -1.70 -52.94 -33.83
CA ALA A 568 -0.97 -53.52 -32.69
C ALA A 568 -0.36 -54.89 -33.05
N ASP A 569 -1.09 -55.73 -33.79
CA ASP A 569 -0.67 -57.06 -34.22
C ASP A 569 0.49 -57.01 -35.23
N ARG A 570 0.67 -55.88 -35.93
CA ARG A 570 1.83 -55.62 -36.81
C ARG A 570 3.10 -55.19 -36.06
N ILE A 571 3.05 -55.02 -34.74
CA ILE A 571 4.21 -54.66 -33.91
C ILE A 571 4.59 -55.89 -33.06
N PRO A 572 5.54 -56.74 -33.51
CA PRO A 572 5.82 -58.05 -32.90
C PRO A 572 6.32 -58.01 -31.44
N GLU A 573 6.69 -56.84 -30.93
CA GLU A 573 7.10 -56.65 -29.52
C GLU A 573 5.93 -56.36 -28.56
N LEU A 574 4.72 -56.06 -29.07
CA LEU A 574 3.53 -55.82 -28.24
C LEU A 574 2.73 -57.10 -27.93
N ASN A 575 2.99 -58.18 -28.69
CA ASN A 575 2.44 -59.52 -28.47
C ASN A 575 3.61 -60.49 -28.21
N PRO A 576 4.17 -60.55 -26.99
CA PRO A 576 5.16 -61.57 -26.68
C PRO A 576 4.54 -62.96 -26.87
N PRO A 577 5.27 -63.93 -27.45
CA PRO A 577 4.75 -65.28 -27.66
C PRO A 577 4.33 -65.88 -26.31
N ASN A 578 3.17 -66.53 -26.32
CA ASN A 578 2.60 -67.19 -25.15
C ASN A 578 3.61 -68.24 -24.65
N PRO A 579 4.09 -68.18 -23.39
CA PRO A 579 5.11 -69.10 -22.89
C PRO A 579 4.61 -70.54 -22.68
N THR A 580 3.44 -70.89 -23.19
CA THR A 580 2.80 -72.21 -23.06
C THR A 580 2.86 -73.06 -24.33
N GLU A 581 3.58 -72.63 -25.36
CA GLU A 581 3.93 -73.47 -26.51
C GLU A 581 5.45 -73.71 -26.50
N GLY A 582 5.86 -74.70 -25.71
CA GLY A 582 7.24 -75.18 -25.58
C GLY A 582 7.27 -76.53 -24.89
#